data_AF-A0A3P5ZBJ4-F1
#
_entry.id   AF-A0A3P5ZBJ4-F1
#
_cell.length_a   1.000
_cell.length_b   1.000
_cell.length_c   1.000
_cell.angle_alpha   90.00
_cell.angle_beta   90.00
_cell.angle_gamma   90.00
#
_symmetry.space_group_name_H-M   'P 1'
#
loop_
_entity.id
_entity.type
_entity.pdbx_description
1 polymer ?
#
loop_
_entity_poly.entity_id
_entity_poly.type
_entity_poly.pdbx_seq_one_letter_code
_entity_poly.pdbx_strand_id
1 'polypeptide(L)' 'MQSSKSALELVTLNPTSEYAPGLEDTLILTMKGIAAGLQNTG' A
#
# COMPACT_ATOMS: atom_id res chain seq x y z
N MET A 1 7.53 -3.20 -14.96
CA MET A 1 7.69 -4.55 -14.35
C MET A 1 8.67 -4.56 -13.15
N GLN A 2 8.87 -3.43 -12.44
CA GLN A 2 9.69 -3.36 -11.21
C GLN A 2 8.81 -3.47 -9.95
N SER A 3 7.67 -2.77 -9.93
CA SER A 3 6.73 -2.73 -8.80
C SER A 3 6.15 -4.10 -8.43
N SER A 4 5.82 -4.94 -9.43
CA SER A 4 5.34 -6.31 -9.19
C SER A 4 6.40 -7.20 -8.53
N LYS A 5 7.70 -6.95 -8.79
CA LYS A 5 8.81 -7.66 -8.15
C LYS A 5 8.95 -7.26 -6.68
N SER A 6 8.89 -5.96 -6.38
CA SER A 6 8.98 -5.47 -5.01
C SER A 6 7.78 -5.91 -4.14
N ALA A 7 6.57 -5.91 -4.69
CA ALA A 7 5.39 -6.39 -3.96
C ALA A 7 5.48 -7.90 -3.63
N LEU A 8 6.02 -8.69 -4.56
CA LEU A 8 6.27 -10.13 -4.33
C LEU A 8 7.31 -10.36 -3.23
N GLU A 9 8.38 -9.56 -3.21
CA GLU A 9 9.43 -9.65 -2.19
C GLU A 9 8.87 -9.37 -0.77
N LEU A 10 7.99 -8.37 -0.64
CA LEU A 10 7.34 -8.04 0.63
C LEU A 10 6.43 -9.17 1.14
N VAL A 11 5.75 -9.89 0.24
CA VAL A 11 4.95 -11.08 0.61
C VAL A 11 5.84 -12.24 1.08
N THR A 12 7.01 -12.42 0.47
CA THR A 12 7.96 -13.45 0.94
C THR A 12 8.57 -13.11 2.30
N LEU A 13 8.73 -11.83 2.61
CA LEU A 13 9.25 -11.36 3.90
C LEU A 13 8.20 -11.39 5.01
N ASN A 14 6.91 -11.25 4.67
CA ASN A 14 5.78 -11.29 5.59
C ASN A 14 4.73 -12.32 5.10
N PRO A 15 5.03 -13.63 5.22
CA PRO A 15 4.19 -14.70 4.66
C PRO A 15 2.81 -14.80 5.32
N THR A 16 2.61 -14.16 6.47
CA THR A 16 1.33 -14.07 7.18
C THR A 16 0.49 -12.87 6.75
N SER A 17 0.91 -12.10 5.74
CA SER A 17 0.08 -11.02 5.22
C SER A 17 -1.23 -11.58 4.67
N GLU A 18 -2.35 -11.08 5.19
CA GLU A 18 -3.71 -11.47 4.75
C GLU A 18 -4.13 -10.80 3.44
N TYR A 19 -3.34 -9.83 2.96
CA TYR A 19 -3.66 -9.00 1.81
C TYR A 19 -2.78 -9.34 0.61
N ALA A 20 -3.38 -9.26 -0.59
CA ALA A 20 -2.66 -9.46 -1.83
C ALA A 20 -1.48 -8.48 -1.99
N PRO A 21 -0.39 -8.88 -2.69
CA PRO A 21 0.75 -7.99 -2.93
C PRO A 21 0.31 -6.63 -3.50
N GLY A 22 0.77 -5.53 -2.89
CA GLY A 22 0.49 -4.16 -3.31
C GLY A 22 -0.86 -3.59 -2.87
N LEU A 23 -1.71 -4.36 -2.17
CA LEU A 23 -2.98 -3.86 -1.63
C LEU A 23 -2.75 -2.84 -0.51
N GLU A 24 -1.79 -3.12 0.39
CA GLU A 24 -1.39 -2.20 1.46
C GLU A 24 -0.87 -0.87 0.90
N ASP A 25 0.01 -0.91 -0.10
CA ASP A 25 0.53 0.28 -0.77
C ASP A 25 -0.59 1.10 -1.42
N THR A 26 -1.55 0.41 -2.06
CA THR A 26 -2.72 1.04 -2.68
C THR A 26 -3.59 1.71 -1.63
N LEU A 27 -3.84 1.06 -0.50
CA LEU A 27 -4.59 1.63 0.62
C LEU A 27 -3.87 2.87 1.18
N ILE A 28 -2.56 2.79 1.43
CA ILE A 28 -1.75 3.91 1.94
C ILE A 28 -1.78 5.09 0.97
N LEU A 29 -1.60 4.84 -0.34
CA LEU A 29 -1.63 5.89 -1.35
C LEU A 29 -3.00 6.57 -1.41
N THR A 30 -4.06 5.78 -1.31
CA THR A 30 -5.44 6.30 -1.31
C THR A 30 -5.69 7.15 -0.06
N MET A 31 -5.29 6.67 1.12
CA MET A 31 -5.40 7.43 2.38
C MET A 31 -4.60 8.74 2.31
N LYS A 32 -3.38 8.72 1.78
CA LYS A 32 -2.56 9.93 1.57
C LYS A 32 -3.23 10.89 0.60
N GLY A 33 -3.76 10.41 -0.53
CA GLY A 33 -4.46 11.23 -1.50
C GLY A 33 -5.70 11.90 -0.92
N ILE A 34 -6.50 11.15 -0.16
CA ILE A 34 -7.68 11.67 0.54
C ILE A 34 -7.26 12.71 1.58
N ALA A 35 -6.28 12.41 2.43
CA ALA A 35 -5.81 13.33 3.45
C ALA A 35 -5.25 14.64 2.85
N ALA A 36 -4.48 14.54 1.76
CA ALA A 36 -4.00 15.71 1.02
C ALA A 36 -5.15 16.54 0.42
N GLY A 37 -6.24 15.90 -0.02
CA GLY A 37 -7.43 16.57 -0.54
C GLY A 37 -8.32 17.19 0.54
N LEU A 38 -8.45 16.56 1.70
CA LEU A 38 -9.25 17.05 2.83
C LEU A 38 -8.54 18.14 3.64
N GLN A 39 -7.22 18.27 3.50
CA GLN A 39 -6.38 19.29 4.15
C GLN A 39 -6.63 19.33 5.67
N ASN A 40 -7.14 20.46 6.20
CA ASN A 40 -7.31 20.70 7.64
C ASN A 40 -8.72 20.30 8.12
N THR A 41 -8.93 19.01 8.35
CA THR A 41 -10.07 18.53 9.16
C THR A 41 -9.62 18.36 10.61
N GLY A 42 -10.37 18.95 11.56
CA GLY A 42 -10.12 18.90 13.00
C GLY A 42 -11.20 18.14 13.74
#